data_AF-A0A9R0ZK02-F1
#
_entry.id   AF-A0A9R0ZK02-F1
#
_cell.length_a   1.000
_cell.length_b   1.000
_cell.length_c   1.000
_cell.angle_alpha   90.00
_cell.angle_beta   90.00
_cell.angle_gamma   90.00
#
_symmetry.space_group_name_H-M   'P 1'
#
loop_
_entity.id
_entity.type
_entity.pdbx_description
1 polymer ?
#
loop_
_entity_poly.entity_id
_entity_poly.type
_entity_poly.pdbx_seq_one_letter_code
_entity_poly.pdbx_strand_id
1 'polypeptide(L)'
;MAPSADAAAPAPTPPLAPLIAAQLKFLLTNSSLPIKVVQIWSGCSSGRYADRFTLGIPFCLDYVYWDFLYNAMHPKVAPDVIFGQGDEGFQPLVDYDESGNGGKSCLAHWDYRDPRGLLCLVEELR
;
A
#
# COMPACT_ATOMS: atom_id res chain seq x y z
N MET A 1 -23.56 27.62 29.65
CA MET A 1 -23.03 26.45 28.92
C MET A 1 -22.13 26.95 27.80
N ALA A 2 -20.82 26.91 28.00
CA ALA A 2 -19.87 27.17 26.93
C ALA A 2 -19.59 25.84 26.21
N PRO A 3 -19.53 25.78 24.88
CA PRO A 3 -18.97 24.62 24.21
C PRO A 3 -17.44 24.77 24.26
N SER A 4 -16.78 23.89 25.00
CA SER A 4 -15.35 23.64 24.84
C SER A 4 -15.23 22.54 23.80
N ALA A 5 -14.81 22.91 22.60
CA ALA A 5 -14.35 21.98 21.58
C ALA A 5 -12.93 22.41 21.22
N ASP A 6 -12.00 21.98 22.06
CA ASP A 6 -10.59 21.95 21.72
C ASP A 6 -10.42 20.92 20.61
N ALA A 7 -10.65 21.35 19.36
CA ALA A 7 -10.33 20.56 18.19
C ALA A 7 -8.80 20.53 18.13
N ALA A 8 -8.19 19.59 18.86
CA ALA A 8 -6.77 19.32 18.79
C ALA A 8 -6.40 19.16 17.32
N ALA A 9 -5.47 20.00 16.86
CA ALA A 9 -4.93 19.91 15.51
C ALA A 9 -4.49 18.47 15.24
N PRO A 10 -4.77 17.89 14.05
CA PRO A 10 -4.38 16.53 13.75
C PRO A 10 -2.88 16.39 13.99
N ALA A 11 -2.49 15.41 14.81
CA ALA A 11 -1.09 15.13 15.06
C ALA A 11 -0.38 14.94 13.71
N PRO A 12 0.85 15.48 13.55
CA PRO A 12 1.57 15.36 12.29
C PRO A 12 1.73 13.89 11.93
N THR A 13 1.42 13.55 10.68
CA THR A 13 1.53 12.18 10.17
C THR A 13 2.97 11.71 10.36
N PRO A 14 3.20 10.57 11.03
CA PRO A 14 4.56 10.07 11.21
C PRO A 14 5.18 9.73 9.84
N PRO A 15 6.52 9.85 9.71
CA PRO A 15 7.19 9.48 8.47
C PRO A 15 7.00 7.98 8.18
N LEU A 16 6.94 7.59 6.91
CA LEU A 16 6.93 6.18 6.53
C LEU A 16 8.19 5.47 7.03
N ALA A 17 8.04 4.20 7.44
CA ALA A 17 9.19 3.39 7.82
C ALA A 17 10.19 3.31 6.65
N PRO A 18 11.52 3.40 6.87
CA PRO A 18 12.49 3.61 5.80
C PRO A 18 12.44 2.61 4.64
N LEU A 19 12.21 1.32 4.94
CA LEU A 19 12.11 0.27 3.92
C LEU A 19 10.85 0.43 3.06
N ILE A 20 9.73 0.77 3.69
CA ILE A 20 8.45 1.03 3.01
C ILE A 20 8.58 2.29 2.15
N ALA A 21 9.18 3.35 2.71
CA ALA A 21 9.44 4.60 2.00
C ALA A 21 10.34 4.38 0.77
N ALA A 22 11.34 3.50 0.86
CA ALA A 22 12.20 3.15 -0.28
C ALA A 22 11.41 2.46 -1.39
N GLN A 23 10.53 1.51 -1.06
CA GLN A 23 9.67 0.84 -2.03
C GLN A 23 8.68 1.80 -2.69
N LEU A 24 8.00 2.65 -1.89
CA LEU A 24 7.09 3.66 -2.40
C LEU A 24 7.78 4.67 -3.32
N LYS A 25 8.96 5.17 -2.91
CA LYS A 25 9.75 6.08 -3.74
C LYS A 25 10.17 5.41 -5.05
N PHE A 26 10.56 4.14 -5.01
CA PHE A 26 10.94 3.40 -6.20
C PHE A 26 9.75 3.28 -7.17
N LEU A 27 8.57 2.90 -6.68
CA LEU A 27 7.34 2.86 -7.46
C LEU A 27 7.08 4.20 -8.15
N LEU A 28 7.05 5.30 -7.38
CA LEU A 28 6.74 6.63 -7.91
C LEU A 28 7.77 7.17 -8.91
N THR A 29 9.03 6.71 -8.79
CA THR A 29 10.11 7.16 -9.68
C THR A 29 10.18 6.35 -10.98
N ASN A 30 9.85 5.05 -10.92
CA ASN A 30 10.10 4.11 -12.03
C ASN A 30 8.82 3.65 -12.73
N SER A 31 7.65 3.87 -12.16
CA SER A 31 6.39 3.55 -12.82
C SER A 31 6.17 4.44 -14.05
N SER A 32 5.69 3.83 -15.14
CA SER A 32 5.22 4.56 -16.33
C SER A 32 3.85 5.21 -16.10
N LEU A 33 3.16 4.84 -15.02
CA LEU A 33 1.84 5.33 -14.68
C LEU A 33 1.91 6.53 -13.73
N PRO A 34 1.03 7.53 -13.88
CA PRO A 34 0.93 8.65 -12.94
C PRO A 34 0.24 8.24 -11.62
N ILE A 35 0.90 7.36 -10.84
CA ILE A 35 0.41 6.88 -9.54
C ILE A 35 0.43 8.03 -8.53
N LYS A 36 -0.64 8.12 -7.73
CA LYS A 36 -0.81 9.16 -6.71
C LYS A 36 -0.82 8.55 -5.32
N VAL A 37 -0.07 9.14 -4.39
CA VAL A 37 -0.23 8.85 -2.96
C VAL A 37 -1.37 9.73 -2.45
N VAL A 38 -2.48 9.10 -2.04
CA VAL A 38 -3.68 9.82 -1.58
C VAL A 38 -3.57 10.16 -0.10
N GLN A 39 -3.14 9.19 0.70
CA GLN A 39 -2.95 9.35 2.14
C GLN A 39 -1.91 8.37 2.66
N ILE A 40 -1.30 8.72 3.79
CA ILE A 40 -0.36 7.91 4.57
C ILE A 40 -0.86 7.91 6.01
N TRP A 41 -0.87 6.76 6.67
CA TRP A 41 -1.25 6.65 8.08
C TRP A 41 -0.49 5.53 8.78
N SER A 42 -0.55 5.55 10.12
CA SER A 42 0.03 4.52 10.96
C SER A 42 -1.02 3.46 11.29
N GLY A 43 -0.67 2.19 11.10
CA GLY A 43 -1.42 1.05 11.65
C GLY A 43 -1.15 0.78 13.13
N CYS A 44 -0.13 1.45 13.71
CA CYS A 44 0.28 1.24 15.09
C CYS A 44 0.01 2.51 15.92
N SER A 45 -0.77 2.34 17.00
CA SER A 45 -1.16 3.44 17.91
C SER A 45 0.02 4.03 18.71
N SER A 46 1.14 3.31 18.80
CA SER A 46 2.38 3.75 19.46
C SER A 46 3.53 4.01 18.48
N GLY A 47 3.26 3.95 17.18
CA GLY A 47 4.29 3.87 16.14
C GLY A 47 5.01 5.20 15.88
N ARG A 48 6.36 5.16 15.92
CA ARG A 48 7.25 6.22 15.41
C ARG A 48 7.08 6.45 13.90
N TYR A 49 6.58 5.43 13.18
CA TYR A 49 6.51 5.40 11.73
C TYR A 49 5.10 5.09 11.25
N ALA A 50 4.73 5.67 10.11
CA ALA A 50 3.64 5.18 9.29
C ALA A 50 4.07 3.93 8.50
N ASP A 51 3.10 3.09 8.18
CA ASP A 51 3.28 1.86 7.40
C ASP A 51 2.15 1.60 6.40
N ARG A 52 1.13 2.45 6.36
CA ARG A 52 -0.02 2.26 5.48
C ARG A 52 -0.19 3.47 4.58
N PHE A 53 -0.64 3.22 3.36
CA PHE A 53 -0.91 4.28 2.41
C PHE A 53 -1.93 3.84 1.36
N THR A 54 -2.64 4.82 0.81
CA THR A 54 -3.62 4.62 -0.26
C THR A 54 -2.96 5.11 -1.55
N LEU A 55 -2.97 4.25 -2.56
CA LEU A 55 -2.56 4.63 -3.91
C LEU A 55 -3.80 4.84 -4.79
N GLY A 56 -3.82 5.96 -5.49
CA GLY A 56 -4.61 6.12 -6.70
C GLY A 56 -3.82 5.58 -7.87
N ILE A 57 -4.29 4.47 -8.45
CA ILE A 57 -3.65 3.80 -9.59
C ILE A 57 -4.50 4.04 -10.84
N PRO A 58 -3.93 4.59 -11.94
CA PRO A 58 -4.66 4.81 -13.17
C PRO A 58 -5.21 3.50 -13.77
N PHE A 59 -6.52 3.47 -14.02
CA PHE A 59 -7.22 2.36 -14.65
C PHE A 59 -8.25 2.88 -15.65
N CYS A 60 -8.02 2.59 -16.94
CA CYS A 60 -8.81 3.11 -18.05
C CYS A 60 -8.93 4.65 -18.02
N LEU A 61 -10.14 5.18 -17.80
CA LEU A 61 -10.44 6.61 -17.80
C LEU A 61 -10.48 7.21 -16.39
N ASP A 62 -10.22 6.42 -15.34
CA ASP A 62 -10.29 6.85 -13.95
C ASP A 62 -9.13 6.26 -13.11
N TYR A 63 -9.27 6.32 -11.79
CA TYR A 63 -8.35 5.77 -10.81
C TYR A 63 -9.09 4.74 -9.96
N VAL A 64 -8.42 3.62 -9.72
CA VAL A 64 -8.75 2.72 -8.61
C VAL A 64 -7.97 3.16 -7.37
N TYR A 65 -8.59 3.02 -6.21
CA TYR A 65 -8.01 3.44 -4.94
C TYR A 65 -7.83 2.22 -4.04
N TRP A 66 -6.58 1.82 -3.85
CA TRP A 66 -6.24 0.63 -3.09
C TRP A 66 -5.37 1.00 -1.89
N ASP A 67 -5.65 0.39 -0.76
CA ASP A 67 -4.86 0.56 0.46
C ASP A 67 -3.81 -0.54 0.54
N PHE A 68 -2.56 -0.13 0.77
CA PHE A 68 -1.43 -1.03 1.01
C PHE A 68 -1.09 -0.99 2.49
N LEU A 69 -1.20 -2.16 3.13
CA LEU A 69 -1.10 -2.33 4.57
C LEU A 69 0.19 -3.07 4.88
N TYR A 70 1.29 -2.34 5.05
CA TYR A 70 2.49 -2.93 5.64
C TYR A 70 2.38 -2.94 7.16
N ASN A 71 3.33 -3.65 7.78
CA ASN A 71 3.55 -3.63 9.21
C ASN A 71 4.99 -3.18 9.51
N ALA A 72 5.16 -1.95 10.00
CA ALA A 72 6.48 -1.40 10.34
C ALA A 72 7.23 -2.23 11.39
N MET A 73 6.52 -2.94 12.26
CA MET A 73 7.12 -3.81 13.29
C MET A 73 7.58 -5.15 12.71
N HIS A 74 7.02 -5.55 11.57
CA HIS A 74 7.34 -6.81 10.88
C HIS A 74 7.66 -6.56 9.40
N PRO A 75 8.74 -5.81 9.09
CA PRO A 75 9.03 -5.35 7.73
C PRO A 75 9.34 -6.48 6.74
N LYS A 76 9.56 -7.71 7.22
CA LYS A 76 9.81 -8.89 6.39
C LYS A 76 8.56 -9.45 5.74
N VAL A 77 7.39 -9.12 6.28
CA VAL A 77 6.10 -9.61 5.79
C VAL A 77 5.67 -8.75 4.60
N ALA A 78 5.07 -9.39 3.60
CA ALA A 78 4.48 -8.70 2.46
C ALA A 78 3.31 -7.80 2.92
N PRO A 79 2.98 -6.72 2.19
CA PRO A 79 1.79 -5.93 2.51
C PRO A 79 0.51 -6.70 2.20
N ASP A 80 -0.54 -6.43 2.97
CA ASP A 80 -1.89 -6.75 2.54
C ASP A 80 -2.42 -5.63 1.64
N VAL A 81 -3.34 -5.95 0.73
CA VAL A 81 -4.00 -4.97 -0.15
C VAL A 81 -5.50 -5.01 0.09
N ILE A 82 -6.09 -3.84 0.33
CA ILE A 82 -7.55 -3.67 0.36
C ILE A 82 -7.96 -2.95 -0.91
N PHE A 83 -8.78 -3.62 -1.71
CA PHE A 83 -9.37 -3.04 -2.91
C PHE A 83 -10.54 -2.13 -2.53
N GLY A 84 -10.64 -0.97 -3.18
CA GLY A 84 -11.68 0.02 -2.89
C GLY A 84 -13.09 -0.46 -3.28
N GLN A 85 -14.11 0.34 -2.94
CA GLN A 85 -15.53 -0.02 -3.15
C GLN A 85 -15.90 -0.37 -4.60
N GLY A 86 -15.17 0.15 -5.60
CA GLY A 86 -15.38 -0.19 -7.01
C GLY A 86 -14.89 -1.59 -7.41
N ASP A 87 -14.04 -2.20 -6.58
CA ASP A 87 -13.27 -3.41 -6.88
C ASP A 87 -13.44 -4.49 -5.80
N GLU A 88 -14.49 -4.46 -4.97
CA GLU A 88 -14.65 -5.39 -3.84
C GLU A 88 -14.71 -6.88 -4.26
N GLY A 89 -15.16 -7.15 -5.48
CA GLY A 89 -15.19 -8.50 -6.07
C GLY A 89 -13.89 -8.90 -6.77
N PHE A 90 -12.87 -8.05 -6.77
CA PHE A 90 -11.62 -8.28 -7.47
C PHE A 90 -10.77 -9.34 -6.75
N GLN A 91 -10.50 -10.45 -7.43
CA GLN A 91 -9.76 -11.60 -6.90
C GLN A 91 -8.61 -12.03 -7.83
N PRO A 92 -7.62 -11.14 -8.07
CA PRO A 92 -6.61 -11.35 -9.11
C PRO A 92 -5.71 -12.57 -8.88
N LEU A 93 -5.55 -13.01 -7.63
CA LEU A 93 -4.63 -14.07 -7.26
C LEU A 93 -5.29 -15.43 -7.04
N VAL A 94 -6.63 -15.51 -7.07
CA VAL A 94 -7.34 -16.80 -6.88
C VAL A 94 -7.07 -17.74 -8.07
N ASP A 95 -7.13 -17.21 -9.29
CA ASP A 95 -6.82 -17.97 -10.51
C ASP A 95 -5.35 -18.44 -10.58
N TYR A 96 -4.44 -17.71 -9.91
CA TYR A 96 -3.03 -18.10 -9.82
C TYR A 96 -2.86 -19.37 -8.98
N ASP A 97 -3.60 -19.51 -7.89
CA ASP A 97 -3.52 -20.71 -7.04
C ASP A 97 -4.18 -21.91 -7.73
N GLU A 98 -5.36 -21.73 -8.34
CA GLU A 98 -6.06 -22.81 -9.04
C GLU A 98 -5.30 -23.33 -10.27
N SER A 99 -4.57 -22.46 -10.97
CA SER A 99 -3.73 -22.84 -12.10
C SER A 99 -2.35 -23.41 -11.72
N GLY A 100 -2.03 -23.53 -10.42
CA GLY A 100 -0.73 -23.96 -9.91
C GLY A 100 0.39 -22.95 -10.16
N ASN A 101 0.05 -21.71 -10.48
CA ASN A 101 0.96 -20.60 -10.72
C ASN A 101 1.20 -19.70 -9.50
N GLY A 102 0.62 -20.01 -8.33
CA GLY A 102 0.77 -19.20 -7.11
C GLY A 102 2.23 -18.93 -6.74
N GLY A 103 3.15 -19.87 -7.01
CA GLY A 103 4.59 -19.69 -6.82
C GLY A 103 5.24 -18.68 -7.77
N LYS A 104 4.56 -18.19 -8.81
CA LYS A 104 5.05 -17.15 -9.72
C LYS A 104 4.69 -15.75 -9.26
N SER A 105 3.80 -15.62 -8.27
CA SER A 105 3.42 -14.32 -7.72
C SER A 105 4.60 -13.65 -7.03
N CYS A 106 4.71 -12.32 -7.16
CA CYS A 106 5.71 -11.55 -6.43
C CYS A 106 5.53 -11.66 -4.91
N LEU A 107 4.31 -11.96 -4.43
CA LEU A 107 4.03 -12.17 -3.01
C LEU A 107 4.60 -13.49 -2.47
N ALA A 108 4.66 -14.54 -3.30
CA ALA A 108 5.25 -15.82 -2.91
C ALA A 108 6.76 -15.75 -2.68
N HIS A 109 7.43 -14.78 -3.32
CA HIS A 109 8.88 -14.56 -3.26
C HIS A 109 9.23 -13.16 -2.75
N TRP A 110 8.41 -12.61 -1.87
CA TRP A 110 8.57 -11.26 -1.36
C TRP A 110 9.94 -11.05 -0.68
N ASP A 111 10.78 -10.17 -1.24
CA ASP A 111 12.00 -9.68 -0.59
C ASP A 111 11.84 -8.24 -0.14
N TYR A 112 11.66 -8.05 1.16
CA TYR A 112 11.51 -6.73 1.79
C TYR A 112 12.69 -5.76 1.55
N ARG A 113 13.85 -6.28 1.14
CA ARG A 113 15.05 -5.47 0.83
C ARG A 113 15.08 -5.00 -0.61
N ASP A 114 14.31 -5.64 -1.50
CA ASP A 114 14.22 -5.21 -2.89
C ASP A 114 13.26 -4.01 -2.98
N PRO A 115 13.74 -2.80 -3.32
CA PRO A 115 12.88 -1.63 -3.45
C PRO A 115 11.83 -1.79 -4.58
N ARG A 116 12.00 -2.75 -5.48
CA ARG A 116 11.07 -3.00 -6.60
C ARG A 116 9.79 -3.73 -6.19
N GLY A 117 9.75 -4.36 -5.00
CA GLY A 117 8.65 -5.25 -4.60
C GLY A 117 7.26 -4.65 -4.80
N LEU A 118 7.06 -3.40 -4.36
CA LEU A 118 5.77 -2.71 -4.53
C LEU A 118 5.42 -2.42 -6.00
N LEU A 119 6.41 -2.10 -6.85
CA LEU A 119 6.17 -1.92 -8.29
C LEU A 119 5.70 -3.22 -8.93
N CYS A 120 6.40 -4.33 -8.65
CA CYS A 120 6.01 -5.64 -9.16
C CYS A 120 4.60 -6.03 -8.71
N LEU A 121 4.24 -5.74 -7.45
CA LEU A 121 2.91 -6.01 -6.93
C LEU A 121 1.82 -5.19 -7.63
N VAL A 122 2.05 -3.88 -7.84
CA VAL A 122 1.10 -3.02 -8.56
C VAL A 122 0.95 -3.45 -10.02
N GLU A 123 2.02 -3.89 -10.67
CA GLU A 123 1.99 -4.40 -12.04
C GLU A 123 1.28 -5.75 -12.16
N GLU A 124 1.44 -6.65 -11.17
CA GLU A 124 0.79 -7.96 -11.15
C GLU A 124 -0.72 -7.86 -10.88
N LEU A 125 -1.14 -6.91 -10.05
CA LEU A 125 -2.56 -6.72 -9.71
C LEU A 125 -3.35 -5.95 -10.78
N ARG A 126 -2.73 -5.45 -11.84
CA ARG A 126 -3.36 -4.60 -12.86
C ARG A 126 -3.56 -5.32 -14.19
#